data_AF-A0A4P6H3V3-F1
#
_entry.id   AF-A0A4P6H3V3-F1
#
_cell.length_a   1.000
_cell.length_b   1.000
_cell.length_c   1.000
_cell.angle_alpha   90.00
_cell.angle_beta   90.00
_cell.angle_gamma   90.00
#
_symmetry.space_group_name_H-M   'P 1'
#
loop_
_entity.id
_entity.type
_entity.pdbx_description
1 polymer ?
#
loop_
_entity_poly.entity_id
_entity_poly.type
_entity_poly.pdbx_seq_one_letter_code
_entity_poly.pdbx_strand_id
1 'polypeptide(L)'
;MLDGLIVEHGLGENNGNCEGEYTTTKRTITPGPKTVARYRALKVEQTETLDTSTRKGDDCVSDERPGPSRQFELVYDKGRYVLSGKAEIDPLFSTIEIGER
;
A
#
# COMPACT_ATOMS: atom_id res chain seq x y z
N MET A 1 4.86 -17.64 7.27
CA MET A 1 3.44 -17.27 7.42
C MET A 1 3.39 -15.75 7.22
N LEU A 2 2.57 -15.26 6.28
CA LEU A 2 2.38 -13.83 6.04
C LEU A 2 1.32 -13.32 7.02
N ASP A 3 1.68 -13.12 8.28
CA ASP A 3 0.75 -12.54 9.26
C ASP A 3 1.27 -11.16 9.67
N GLY A 4 0.48 -10.12 9.41
CA GLY A 4 0.87 -8.73 9.66
C GLY A 4 2.02 -8.24 8.77
N LEU A 5 2.12 -8.71 7.52
CA LEU A 5 3.11 -8.14 6.59
C LEU A 5 2.70 -6.70 6.27
N ILE A 6 3.58 -5.76 6.58
CA ILE A 6 3.41 -4.35 6.24
C ILE A 6 4.36 -4.02 5.09
N VAL A 7 3.82 -3.42 4.03
CA VAL A 7 4.59 -2.91 2.91
C VAL A 7 4.31 -1.42 2.78
N GLU A 8 5.35 -0.62 2.64
CA GLU A 8 5.27 0.82 2.50
C GLU A 8 6.03 1.27 1.26
N HIS A 9 5.48 2.24 0.54
CA HIS A 9 6.09 2.87 -0.62
C HIS A 9 5.78 4.36 -0.58
N GLY A 10 6.78 5.17 -0.87
CA GLY A 10 6.62 6.60 -0.95
C GLY A 10 7.12 7.17 -2.26
N LEU A 11 6.38 8.15 -2.76
CA LEU A 11 6.68 8.90 -3.97
C LEU A 11 6.56 10.38 -3.66
N GLY A 12 7.49 11.19 -4.14
CA GLY A 12 7.33 12.62 -4.05
C GLY A 12 8.40 13.39 -4.79
N GLU A 13 8.13 14.69 -4.89
CA GLU A 13 8.98 15.66 -5.56
C GLU A 13 9.22 16.82 -4.61
N ASN A 14 10.41 17.42 -4.69
CA ASN A 14 10.70 18.68 -4.02
C ASN A 14 11.47 19.59 -4.98
N ASN A 15 11.37 20.90 -4.75
CA ASN A 15 12.05 21.90 -5.56
C ASN A 15 13.44 22.31 -5.00
N GLY A 16 13.97 21.58 -4.02
CA GLY A 16 15.22 21.92 -3.33
C GLY A 16 15.12 23.11 -2.35
N ASN A 17 13.99 23.80 -2.28
CA ASN A 17 13.72 24.95 -1.40
C ASN A 17 12.60 24.65 -0.40
N CYS A 18 12.54 23.41 0.09
CA CYS A 18 11.55 22.92 1.05
C CYS A 18 10.09 22.90 0.60
N GLU A 19 9.80 23.26 -0.65
CA GLU A 19 8.48 23.09 -1.21
C GLU A 19 8.43 21.77 -1.98
N GLY A 20 7.44 20.95 -1.65
CA GLY A 20 7.30 19.64 -2.25
C GLY A 20 6.05 18.92 -1.77
N GLU A 21 5.73 17.85 -2.46
CA GLU A 21 4.63 16.96 -2.14
C GLU A 21 5.15 15.53 -2.07
N TYR A 22 4.69 14.79 -1.07
CA TYR A 22 5.04 13.40 -0.88
C TYR A 22 3.78 12.59 -0.57
N THR A 23 3.67 11.42 -1.18
CA THR A 23 2.59 10.46 -0.95
C THR A 23 3.18 9.16 -0.44
N THR A 24 2.76 8.75 0.75
CA THR A 24 3.08 7.45 1.32
C THR A 24 1.89 6.53 1.16
N THR A 25 2.09 5.39 0.52
CA THR A 25 1.12 4.29 0.47
C THR A 25 1.59 3.17 1.38
N LYS A 26 0.75 2.81 2.37
CA LYS A 26 1.00 1.72 3.30
C LYS A 26 -0.04 0.62 3.13
N ARG A 27 0.40 -0.64 3.08
CA ARG A 27 -0.46 -1.83 3.02
C ARG A 27 -0.17 -2.77 4.17
N THR A 28 -1.23 -3.18 4.86
CA THR A 28 -1.20 -4.23 5.87
C THR A 28 -1.86 -5.47 5.29
N ILE A 29 -1.15 -6.59 5.26
CA ILE A 29 -1.59 -7.86 4.69
C ILE A 29 -1.81 -8.85 5.81
N THR A 30 -3.04 -9.38 5.89
CA THR A 30 -3.42 -10.38 6.90
C THR A 30 -4.07 -11.59 6.24
N PRO A 31 -3.81 -12.83 6.72
CA PRO A 31 -4.50 -14.00 6.20
C PRO A 31 -5.98 -13.96 6.56
N GLY A 32 -6.84 -14.25 5.59
CA GLY A 32 -8.26 -14.49 5.83
C GLY A 32 -8.52 -15.76 6.67
N PRO A 33 -9.79 -16.02 7.01
CA PRO A 33 -10.18 -17.21 7.77
C PRO A 33 -9.72 -18.52 7.09
N LYS A 34 -9.60 -19.60 7.87
CA LYS A 34 -9.38 -20.94 7.29
C LYS A 34 -10.58 -21.28 6.42
N THR A 35 -10.32 -21.70 5.18
CA THR A 35 -11.35 -22.18 4.27
C THR A 35 -11.00 -23.61 3.85
N VAL A 36 -11.92 -24.28 3.14
CA VAL A 36 -11.66 -25.58 2.50
C VAL A 36 -10.67 -25.48 1.32
N ALA A 37 -10.38 -24.26 0.85
CA ALA A 37 -9.41 -24.04 -0.21
C ALA A 37 -7.98 -24.23 0.31
N ARG A 38 -7.09 -24.71 -0.58
CA ARG A 38 -5.68 -24.97 -0.26
C ARG A 38 -4.94 -23.71 0.24
N TYR A 39 -5.32 -22.55 -0.28
CA TYR A 39 -4.73 -21.25 0.07
C TYR A 39 -5.81 -20.31 0.58
N ARG A 40 -5.49 -19.58 1.66
CA ARG A 40 -6.36 -18.54 2.18
C ARG A 40 -6.27 -17.31 1.30
N ALA A 41 -7.37 -16.59 1.17
CA ALA A 41 -7.33 -15.21 0.68
C ALA A 41 -6.48 -14.35 1.63
N LEU A 42 -5.86 -13.31 1.10
CA LEU A 42 -5.17 -12.29 1.88
C LEU A 42 -6.04 -11.04 1.91
N LYS A 43 -6.33 -10.55 3.10
CA LYS A 43 -6.97 -9.26 3.29
C LYS A 43 -5.89 -8.19 3.24
N VAL A 44 -6.13 -7.15 2.47
CA VAL A 44 -5.22 -6.03 2.32
C VAL A 44 -5.96 -4.77 2.74
N GLU A 45 -5.41 -4.09 3.73
CA GLU A 45 -5.80 -2.75 4.12
C GLU A 45 -4.75 -1.79 3.59
N GLN A 46 -5.15 -0.83 2.76
CA GLN A 46 -4.28 0.24 2.29
C GLN A 46 -4.72 1.57 2.86
N THR A 47 -3.74 2.34 3.32
CA THR A 47 -3.86 3.76 3.67
C THR A 47 -2.90 4.58 2.84
N GLU A 48 -3.33 5.76 2.43
CA GLU A 48 -2.45 6.78 1.86
C GLU A 48 -2.30 7.94 2.84
N THR A 49 -1.11 8.53 2.85
CA THR A 49 -0.77 9.75 3.59
C THR A 49 -0.19 10.73 2.59
N LEU A 50 -0.71 11.96 2.58
CA LEU A 50 -0.22 13.04 1.74
C LEU A 50 0.50 14.05 2.64
N ASP A 51 1.74 14.36 2.32
CA ASP A 51 2.54 15.39 2.96
C ASP A 51 2.76 16.53 1.97
N THR A 52 2.50 17.75 2.41
CA THR A 52 2.90 18.96 1.69
C THR A 52 3.86 19.75 2.55
N SER A 53 5.07 19.92 2.05
CA SER A 53 6.11 20.71 2.71
C SER A 53 6.16 22.10 2.08
N THR A 54 6.25 23.13 2.91
CA THR A 54 6.37 24.54 2.48
C THR A 54 7.38 25.28 3.34
N ARG A 55 8.04 26.29 2.76
CA ARG A 55 8.94 27.16 3.52
C ARG A 55 8.15 28.24 4.27
N LYS A 56 8.37 28.38 5.57
CA LYS A 56 7.85 29.47 6.41
C LYS A 56 9.00 30.19 7.08
N GLY A 57 9.45 31.28 6.48
CA GLY A 57 10.66 31.99 6.92
C GLY A 57 11.90 31.16 6.61
N ASP A 58 12.69 30.83 7.64
CA ASP A 58 13.87 29.96 7.51
C ASP A 58 13.57 28.49 7.83
N ASP A 59 12.33 28.19 8.24
CA ASP A 59 11.91 26.84 8.59
C ASP A 59 11.12 26.17 7.45
N CYS A 60 11.18 24.84 7.44
CA CYS A 60 10.39 24.00 6.54
C CYS A 60 9.28 23.36 7.35
N VAL A 61 8.04 23.62 6.96
CA VAL A 61 6.84 23.16 7.67
C VAL A 61 6.09 22.21 6.76
N SER A 62 5.93 20.98 7.24
CA SER A 62 5.16 19.93 6.60
C SER A 62 3.76 19.85 7.19
N ASP A 63 2.77 19.67 6.33
CA ASP A 63 1.39 19.39 6.68
C ASP A 63 1.04 17.99 6.19
N GLU A 64 0.76 17.10 7.13
CA GLU A 64 0.37 15.72 6.85
C GLU A 64 -1.14 15.58 6.92
N ARG A 65 -1.73 14.99 5.87
CA ARG A 65 -3.16 14.71 5.82
C ARG A 65 -3.44 13.28 5.36
N PRO A 66 -4.51 12.66 5.86
CA PRO A 66 -4.93 11.35 5.37
C PRO A 66 -5.36 11.45 3.91
N GLY A 67 -4.84 10.53 3.09
CA GLY A 67 -5.30 10.27 1.74
C GLY A 67 -6.39 9.19 1.69
N PRO A 68 -6.73 8.72 0.47
CA PRO A 68 -7.65 7.61 0.28
C PRO A 68 -7.23 6.35 1.06
N SER A 69 -8.22 5.63 1.57
CA SER A 69 -8.03 4.28 2.11
C SER A 69 -8.89 3.28 1.35
N ARG A 70 -8.42 2.04 1.25
CA ARG A 70 -9.14 0.97 0.57
C ARG A 70 -8.87 -0.36 1.23
N GLN A 71 -9.86 -1.24 1.14
CA GLN A 71 -9.76 -2.62 1.57
C GLN A 71 -10.13 -3.53 0.42
N PHE A 72 -9.33 -4.57 0.19
CA PHE A 72 -9.60 -5.57 -0.83
C PHE A 72 -8.97 -6.91 -0.47
N GLU A 73 -9.36 -7.94 -1.19
CA GLU A 73 -8.83 -9.30 -1.00
C GLU A 73 -8.01 -9.74 -2.21
N LEU A 74 -6.87 -10.38 -1.92
CA LEU A 74 -6.09 -11.12 -2.91
C LEU A 74 -6.38 -12.61 -2.78
N VAL A 75 -6.69 -13.25 -3.89
CA VAL A 75 -6.93 -14.69 -3.99
C VAL A 75 -5.76 -15.36 -4.69
N TYR A 76 -5.44 -16.58 -4.28
CA TYR A 76 -4.40 -17.35 -4.92
C TYR A 76 -4.89 -17.87 -6.28
N ASP A 77 -4.16 -17.53 -7.34
CA ASP A 77 -4.35 -18.04 -8.69
C ASP A 77 -2.98 -18.41 -9.30
N LYS A 78 -2.82 -19.68 -9.68
CA LYS A 78 -1.68 -20.19 -10.46
C LYS A 78 -0.29 -19.68 -10.03
N GLY A 79 0.03 -19.75 -8.74
CA GLY A 79 1.36 -19.42 -8.20
C GLY A 79 1.50 -18.00 -7.64
N ARG A 80 0.47 -17.17 -7.73
CA ARG A 80 0.50 -15.77 -7.26
C ARG A 80 -0.81 -15.36 -6.61
N TYR A 81 -0.75 -14.31 -5.80
CA TYR A 81 -1.93 -13.66 -5.24
C TYR A 81 -2.35 -12.49 -6.13
N VAL A 82 -3.62 -12.50 -6.54
CA VAL A 82 -4.21 -11.53 -7.48
C VAL A 82 -5.49 -10.94 -6.91
N LEU A 83 -5.88 -9.74 -7.38
CA LEU A 83 -7.13 -9.10 -6.96
C LEU A 83 -8.34 -9.98 -7.25
N SER A 84 -9.22 -10.10 -6.26
CA SER A 84 -10.54 -10.70 -6.41
C SER A 84 -11.50 -9.71 -7.09
N GLY A 85 -12.01 -10.04 -8.27
CA GLY A 85 -13.05 -9.25 -8.95
C GLY A 85 -12.56 -7.97 -9.67
N LYS A 86 -13.47 -7.00 -9.87
CA LYS A 86 -13.22 -5.72 -10.56
C LYS A 86 -12.64 -4.63 -9.64
N ALA A 87 -11.82 -4.99 -8.66
CA ALA A 87 -11.13 -3.97 -7.88
C ALA A 87 -10.19 -3.19 -8.81
N GLU A 88 -10.22 -1.86 -8.75
CA GLU A 88 -9.33 -1.04 -9.57
C GLU A 88 -7.87 -1.40 -9.30
N ILE A 89 -7.15 -1.69 -10.39
CA ILE A 89 -5.77 -2.16 -10.35
C ILE A 89 -4.88 -0.96 -10.01
N ASP A 90 -4.29 -0.97 -8.82
CA ASP A 90 -3.07 -0.21 -8.59
C ASP A 90 -1.88 -1.03 -9.07
N PRO A 91 -1.20 -0.61 -10.15
CA PRO A 91 -0.12 -1.36 -10.77
C PRO A 91 1.08 -1.55 -9.84
N LEU A 92 1.30 -0.68 -8.85
CA LEU A 92 2.48 -0.74 -7.96
C LEU A 92 2.50 -1.99 -7.08
N PHE A 93 1.35 -2.60 -6.83
CA PHE A 93 1.21 -3.67 -5.83
C PHE A 93 0.11 -4.68 -6.17
N SER A 94 -0.22 -4.83 -7.44
CA SER A 94 -1.33 -5.68 -7.90
C SER A 94 -1.05 -7.18 -7.76
N THR A 95 0.20 -7.58 -7.52
CA THR A 95 0.62 -8.98 -7.49
C THR A 95 1.60 -9.23 -6.34
N ILE A 96 1.39 -10.33 -5.61
CA ILE A 96 2.38 -10.89 -4.69
C ILE A 96 2.78 -12.27 -5.22
N GLU A 97 4.06 -12.44 -5.49
CA GLU A 97 4.63 -13.71 -5.94
C GLU A 97 5.08 -14.56 -4.74
N ILE A 98 4.84 -15.87 -4.83
CA ILE A 98 5.40 -16.81 -3.86
C ILE A 98 6.78 -17.20 -4.39
N GLY A 99 7.84 -16.78 -3.68
CA GLY A 99 9.21 -17.21 -4.02
C GLY A 99 9.31 -18.74 -4.03
N GLU A 100 9.99 -19.29 -5.05
CA GLU A 100 10.29 -20.71 -5.12
C GLU A 100 11.15 -21.11 -3.92
N ARG A 101 10.83 -22.26 -3.32
CA ARG A 101 11.57 -22.84 -2.18
C ARG A 101 12.76 -23.65 -2.65
#